data_AF-A0ABD2MHL2-F1
#
_entry.id   AF-A0ABD2MHL2-F1
#
_cell.length_a   1.000
_cell.length_b   1.000
_cell.length_c   1.000
_cell.angle_alpha   90.00
_cell.angle_beta   90.00
_cell.angle_gamma   90.00
#
_symmetry.space_group_name_H-M   'P 1'
#
loop_
_entity.id
_entity.type
_entity.pdbx_description
1 polymer ?
#
loop_
_entity_poly.entity_id
_entity_poly.type
_entity_poly.pdbx_seq_one_letter_code
_entity_poly.pdbx_strand_id
1 'polypeptide(L)'
;DFRAKIDKKIETLDSSIEKKLHELTLDLSGKIGKLENRVKELESENCQLRGELLQIIHGLDTQQKNSEIEIGDISDSYRLGDGDSSAILVELISFKKKRKIFENSFKLKETGVFVSSDPSPSERIRQKAVVQQLRVAKQGGKDAKIRRTRIIDGKSYTGEQMEVFLREEQQRN
;
A
#
# COMPACT_ATOMS: atom_id res chain seq x y z
N ASP A 1 66.10 54.10 26.49
CA ASP A 1 65.71 52.78 27.04
C ASP A 1 64.21 52.54 27.18
N PHE A 2 63.41 53.47 27.69
CA PHE A 2 61.96 53.24 27.91
C PHE A 2 61.16 53.03 26.61
N ARG A 3 61.37 53.86 25.58
CA ARG A 3 60.70 53.72 24.27
C ARG A 3 60.97 52.37 23.60
N ALA A 4 62.24 51.95 23.53
CA ALA A 4 62.60 50.65 22.98
C ALA A 4 61.93 49.45 23.69
N LYS A 5 61.67 49.55 25.01
CA LYS A 5 60.91 48.53 25.75
C LYS A 5 59.43 48.52 25.39
N ILE A 6 58.84 49.67 25.06
CA ILE A 6 57.46 49.79 24.59
C ILE A 6 57.37 49.21 23.18
N ASP A 7 58.25 49.61 22.28
CA ASP A 7 58.23 49.15 20.87
C ASP A 7 58.36 47.63 20.79
N LYS A 8 59.30 47.05 21.56
CA LYS A 8 59.43 45.59 21.66
C LYS A 8 58.15 44.92 22.18
N LYS A 9 57.46 45.51 23.17
CA LYS A 9 56.19 44.98 23.67
C LYS A 9 55.08 45.05 22.63
N ILE A 10 55.02 46.13 21.85
CA ILE A 10 54.07 46.29 20.74
C ILE A 10 54.31 45.20 19.70
N GLU A 11 55.56 45.02 19.23
CA GLU A 11 55.91 43.96 18.28
C GLU A 11 55.53 42.56 18.78
N THR A 12 55.76 42.29 20.08
CA THR A 12 55.41 41.00 20.67
C THR A 12 53.89 40.79 20.73
N LEU A 13 53.13 41.85 21.03
CA LEU A 13 51.67 41.81 21.05
C LEU A 13 51.10 41.63 19.65
N ASP A 14 51.61 42.36 18.66
CA ASP A 14 51.18 42.27 17.26
C ASP A 14 51.38 40.85 16.73
N SER A 15 52.57 40.27 16.94
CA SER A 15 52.84 38.88 16.56
C SER A 15 51.90 37.88 17.25
N SER A 16 51.59 38.09 18.54
CA SER A 16 50.64 37.24 19.25
C SER A 16 49.21 37.39 18.73
N ILE A 17 48.81 38.58 18.31
CA ILE A 17 47.48 38.85 17.74
C ILE A 17 47.36 38.20 16.37
N GLU A 18 48.35 38.39 15.49
CA GLU A 18 48.40 37.80 14.16
C GLU A 18 48.30 36.27 14.23
N LYS A 19 49.05 35.64 15.14
CA LYS A 19 49.00 34.19 15.34
C LYS A 19 47.60 33.71 15.74
N LYS A 20 46.95 34.39 16.69
CA LYS A 20 45.58 34.03 17.14
C LYS A 20 44.55 34.24 16.03
N LEU A 21 44.68 35.32 15.25
CA LEU A 21 43.81 35.58 14.10
C LEU A 21 43.97 34.51 13.03
N HIS A 22 45.21 34.07 12.77
CA HIS A 22 45.47 33.00 11.81
C HIS A 22 44.87 31.65 12.25
N GLU A 23 45.07 31.27 13.52
CA GLU A 23 44.47 30.07 14.10
C GLU A 23 42.93 30.09 14.03
N LEU A 24 42.31 31.23 14.36
CA LEU A 24 40.85 31.39 14.26
C LEU A 24 40.37 31.29 12.81
N THR A 25 41.10 31.88 11.87
CA THR A 25 40.76 31.84 10.43
C THR A 25 40.79 30.41 9.90
N LEU A 26 41.80 29.62 10.29
CA LEU A 26 41.91 28.21 9.92
C LEU A 26 40.75 27.38 10.50
N ASP A 27 40.40 27.56 11.77
CA ASP A 27 39.29 26.84 12.41
C ASP A 27 37.94 27.17 11.75
N LEU A 28 37.68 28.46 11.48
CA LEU A 28 36.46 28.90 10.80
C LEU A 28 36.38 28.36 9.37
N SER A 29 37.48 28.38 8.62
CA SER A 29 37.55 27.78 7.29
C SER A 29 37.23 26.29 7.31
N GLY A 30 37.78 25.55 8.29
CA GLY A 30 37.45 24.14 8.49
C GLY A 30 35.97 23.89 8.82
N LYS A 31 35.36 24.75 9.63
CA LYS A 31 33.91 24.68 9.95
C LYS A 31 33.04 24.97 8.73
N ILE A 32 33.41 25.99 7.93
CA ILE A 32 32.70 26.34 6.70
C ILE A 32 32.72 25.15 5.73
N GLY A 33 33.88 24.54 5.49
CA GLY A 33 33.96 23.37 4.60
C GLY A 33 33.12 22.19 5.05
N LYS A 34 33.02 21.94 6.37
CA LYS A 34 32.12 20.89 6.92
C LYS A 34 30.66 21.23 6.67
N LEU A 35 30.26 22.49 6.86
CA LEU A 35 28.89 22.93 6.62
C LEU A 35 28.52 22.86 5.14
N GLU A 36 29.42 23.26 4.23
CA GLU A 36 29.20 23.18 2.78
C GLU A 36 28.98 21.74 2.32
N ASN A 37 29.77 20.79 2.84
CA ASN A 37 29.58 19.38 2.55
C ASN A 37 28.24 18.88 3.07
N ARG A 38 27.85 19.27 4.30
CA ARG A 38 26.55 18.88 4.86
C ARG A 38 25.38 19.44 4.06
N VAL A 39 25.49 20.67 3.55
CA VAL A 39 24.47 21.26 2.66
C VAL A 39 24.34 20.44 1.38
N LYS A 40 25.45 20.07 0.74
CA LYS A 40 25.43 19.23 -0.48
C LYS A 40 24.78 17.86 -0.24
N GLU A 41 25.07 17.22 0.89
CA GLU A 41 24.42 15.95 1.29
C GLU A 41 22.91 16.13 1.44
N LEU A 42 22.48 17.15 2.18
CA LEU A 42 21.06 17.44 2.41
C LEU A 42 20.31 17.80 1.12
N GLU A 43 20.97 18.49 0.19
CA GLU A 43 20.41 18.78 -1.14
C GLU A 43 20.22 17.51 -1.97
N SER A 44 21.19 16.59 -1.91
CA SER A 44 21.10 15.29 -2.57
C SER A 44 19.97 14.43 -1.99
N GLU A 45 19.88 14.33 -0.67
CA GLU A 45 18.79 13.63 0.03
C GLU A 45 17.43 14.24 -0.33
N ASN A 46 17.30 15.58 -0.33
CA ASN A 46 16.06 16.25 -0.74
C ASN A 46 15.67 15.93 -2.18
N CYS A 47 16.65 15.86 -3.08
CA CYS A 47 16.40 15.51 -4.47
C CYS A 47 15.82 14.09 -4.59
N GLN A 48 16.38 13.13 -3.86
CA GLN A 48 15.90 11.75 -3.82
C GLN A 48 14.47 11.67 -3.25
N LEU A 49 14.22 12.29 -2.09
CA LEU A 49 12.90 12.30 -1.45
C LEU A 49 11.83 12.92 -2.36
N ARG A 50 12.15 13.99 -3.09
CA ARG A 50 11.23 14.59 -4.07
C ARG A 50 10.90 13.63 -5.20
N GLY A 51 11.88 12.86 -5.69
CA GLY A 51 11.68 11.83 -6.71
C GLY A 51 10.72 10.72 -6.24
N GLU A 52 10.94 10.22 -5.03
CA GLU A 52 10.07 9.19 -4.41
C GLU A 52 8.64 9.71 -4.20
N LEU A 53 8.49 10.93 -3.69
CA LEU A 53 7.19 11.58 -3.49
C LEU A 53 6.41 11.67 -4.81
N LEU A 54 7.07 12.05 -5.90
CA LEU A 54 6.47 12.14 -7.23
C LEU A 54 5.94 10.79 -7.73
N GLN A 55 6.69 9.71 -7.49
CA GLN A 55 6.26 8.35 -7.86
C GLN A 55 5.02 7.92 -7.07
N ILE A 56 4.99 8.24 -5.77
CA ILE A 56 3.84 7.94 -4.90
C ILE A 56 2.59 8.70 -5.37
N ILE A 57 2.72 10.02 -5.63
CA ILE A 57 1.61 10.85 -6.14
C ILE A 57 1.07 10.27 -7.45
N HIS A 58 1.95 9.93 -8.39
CA HIS A 58 1.53 9.33 -9.66
C HIS A 58 0.82 7.98 -9.48
N GLY A 59 1.29 7.17 -8.52
CA GLY A 59 0.64 5.91 -8.15
C GLY A 59 -0.77 6.12 -7.58
N LEU A 60 -0.95 7.11 -6.72
CA LEU A 60 -2.25 7.44 -6.11
C LEU A 60 -3.24 7.98 -7.14
N ASP A 61 -2.85 8.92 -7.99
CA ASP A 61 -3.67 9.44 -9.08
C ASP A 61 -4.14 8.32 -10.00
N THR A 62 -3.21 7.42 -10.34
CA THR A 62 -3.53 6.26 -11.17
C THR A 62 -4.53 5.34 -10.49
N GLN A 63 -4.43 5.14 -9.17
CA GLN A 63 -5.40 4.33 -8.41
C GLN A 63 -6.78 4.99 -8.33
N GLN A 64 -6.84 6.31 -8.13
CA GLN A 64 -8.10 7.06 -8.03
C GLN A 64 -8.89 7.01 -9.34
N LYS A 65 -8.26 7.36 -10.47
CA LYS A 65 -8.89 7.26 -11.80
C LYS A 65 -9.38 5.85 -12.12
N ASN A 66 -8.67 4.87 -11.59
CA ASN A 66 -9.00 3.47 -11.73
C ASN A 66 -10.22 3.03 -10.90
N SER A 67 -10.60 3.79 -9.89
CA SER A 67 -11.70 3.48 -8.97
C SER A 67 -13.00 4.19 -9.32
N GLU A 68 -12.95 5.27 -10.10
CA GLU A 68 -14.14 5.96 -10.61
C GLU A 68 -14.82 5.10 -11.69
N ILE A 69 -16.13 4.97 -11.54
CA ILE A 69 -17.00 4.34 -12.53
C ILE A 69 -17.74 5.44 -13.24
N GLU A 70 -17.54 5.52 -14.54
CA GLU A 70 -18.24 6.42 -15.43
C GLU A 70 -19.45 5.69 -16.02
N ILE A 71 -20.46 6.44 -16.46
CA ILE A 71 -21.64 5.87 -17.11
C ILE A 71 -21.24 5.04 -18.34
N GLY A 72 -20.21 5.46 -19.06
CA GLY A 72 -19.67 4.73 -20.22
C GLY A 72 -19.02 3.38 -19.89
N ASP A 73 -18.81 3.03 -18.61
CA ASP A 73 -18.33 1.70 -18.21
C ASP A 73 -19.44 0.67 -18.05
N ILE A 74 -20.70 1.13 -18.02
CA ILE A 74 -21.88 0.30 -17.89
C ILE A 74 -22.34 -0.04 -19.30
N SER A 75 -22.28 -1.32 -19.65
CA SER A 75 -22.82 -1.83 -20.91
C SER A 75 -24.33 -1.79 -20.89
N ASP A 76 -24.92 -2.26 -19.78
CA ASP A 76 -26.36 -2.33 -19.60
C ASP A 76 -26.72 -2.41 -18.11
N SER A 77 -27.98 -2.12 -17.80
CA SER A 77 -28.53 -2.33 -16.47
C SER A 77 -30.00 -2.75 -16.53
N TYR A 78 -30.36 -3.74 -15.73
CA TYR A 78 -31.70 -4.33 -15.70
C TYR A 78 -32.20 -4.41 -14.26
N ARG A 79 -33.47 -4.09 -14.04
CA ARG A 79 -34.14 -4.33 -12.76
C ARG A 79 -34.71 -5.75 -12.75
N LEU A 80 -34.36 -6.53 -11.73
CA LEU A 80 -34.81 -7.91 -11.56
C LEU A 80 -36.05 -7.95 -10.64
N GLY A 81 -37.23 -7.85 -11.25
CA GLY A 81 -38.53 -7.91 -10.58
C GLY A 81 -39.20 -6.55 -10.38
N ASP A 82 -40.42 -6.58 -9.84
CA ASP A 82 -41.25 -5.39 -9.63
C ASP A 82 -41.19 -4.94 -8.17
N GLY A 83 -40.90 -3.65 -7.96
CA GLY A 83 -40.83 -3.02 -6.63
C GLY A 83 -39.59 -2.14 -6.43
N ASP A 84 -39.60 -1.33 -5.37
CA ASP A 84 -38.50 -0.40 -5.08
C ASP A 84 -37.25 -1.09 -4.51
N SER A 85 -37.43 -2.28 -3.96
CA SER A 85 -36.38 -3.09 -3.33
C SER A 85 -35.83 -4.19 -4.25
N SER A 86 -36.25 -4.21 -5.51
CA SER A 86 -35.79 -5.19 -6.50
C SER A 86 -34.29 -5.07 -6.77
N ALA A 87 -33.60 -6.20 -6.99
CA ALA A 87 -32.19 -6.19 -7.33
C ALA A 87 -31.96 -5.53 -8.70
N ILE A 88 -30.81 -4.88 -8.87
CA ILE A 88 -30.38 -4.31 -10.15
C ILE A 88 -29.19 -5.14 -10.65
N LEU A 89 -29.34 -5.74 -11.83
CA LEU A 89 -28.25 -6.35 -12.58
C LEU A 89 -27.53 -5.25 -13.35
N VAL A 90 -26.22 -5.11 -13.14
CA VAL A 90 -25.38 -4.15 -13.86
C VAL A 90 -24.32 -4.92 -14.63
N GLU A 91 -24.30 -4.74 -15.95
CA GLU A 91 -23.28 -5.29 -16.83
C GLU A 91 -22.21 -4.23 -17.06
N LEU A 92 -20.96 -4.58 -16.73
CA LEU A 92 -19.82 -3.69 -16.88
C LEU A 92 -18.98 -4.15 -18.06
N ILE A 93 -18.52 -3.18 -18.86
CA ILE A 93 -17.61 -3.42 -19.98
C ILE A 93 -16.27 -3.96 -19.46
N SER A 94 -15.80 -3.42 -18.33
CA SER A 94 -14.49 -3.74 -17.77
C SER A 94 -14.54 -4.71 -16.59
N PHE A 95 -13.99 -5.92 -16.78
CA PHE A 95 -13.79 -6.88 -15.70
C PHE A 95 -12.92 -6.32 -14.56
N LYS A 96 -11.93 -5.47 -14.89
CA LYS A 96 -11.08 -4.82 -13.88
C LYS A 96 -11.90 -3.90 -12.96
N LYS A 97 -12.85 -3.14 -13.52
CA LYS A 97 -13.76 -2.28 -12.73
C LYS A 97 -14.73 -3.13 -11.91
N LYS A 98 -15.32 -4.17 -12.49
CA LYS A 98 -16.13 -5.16 -11.76
C LYS A 98 -15.42 -5.68 -10.52
N ARG A 99 -14.16 -6.11 -10.65
CA ARG A 99 -13.35 -6.60 -9.53
C ARG A 99 -13.13 -5.54 -8.44
N LYS A 100 -12.84 -4.28 -8.82
CA LYS A 100 -12.67 -3.18 -7.85
C LYS A 100 -13.93 -2.85 -7.07
N ILE A 101 -15.11 -2.95 -7.69
CA ILE A 101 -16.40 -2.80 -6.99
C ILE A 101 -16.50 -3.86 -5.91
N PHE A 102 -16.25 -5.12 -6.25
CA PHE A 102 -16.30 -6.20 -5.27
C PHE A 102 -15.26 -6.05 -4.16
N GLU A 103 -14.06 -5.57 -4.47
CA GLU A 103 -13.03 -5.31 -3.47
C GLU A 103 -13.42 -4.16 -2.52
N ASN A 104 -14.24 -3.20 -2.96
CA ASN A 104 -14.71 -2.07 -2.15
C ASN A 104 -16.12 -2.23 -1.57
N SER A 105 -16.86 -3.29 -1.94
CA SER A 105 -18.27 -3.46 -1.54
C SER A 105 -18.46 -3.53 -0.02
N PHE A 106 -17.42 -3.92 0.73
CA PHE A 106 -17.47 -3.92 2.19
C PHE A 106 -17.72 -2.54 2.80
N LYS A 107 -17.41 -1.46 2.06
CA LYS A 107 -17.67 -0.07 2.48
C LYS A 107 -19.16 0.29 2.46
N LEU A 108 -20.00 -0.52 1.81
CA LEU A 108 -21.44 -0.30 1.66
C LEU A 108 -22.27 -1.02 2.74
N LYS A 109 -21.65 -1.74 3.68
CA LYS A 109 -22.37 -2.58 4.66
C LYS A 109 -23.36 -1.81 5.53
N GLU A 110 -23.07 -0.55 5.85
CA GLU A 110 -23.92 0.29 6.70
C GLU A 110 -25.00 1.05 5.92
N THR A 111 -24.93 1.04 4.58
CA THR A 111 -25.88 1.75 3.73
C THR A 111 -27.10 0.90 3.35
N GLY A 112 -27.14 -0.37 3.78
CA GLY A 112 -28.17 -1.33 3.37
C GLY A 112 -28.08 -1.78 1.91
N VAL A 113 -27.00 -1.41 1.21
CA VAL A 113 -26.76 -1.79 -0.18
C VAL A 113 -25.80 -2.98 -0.22
N PHE A 114 -26.22 -4.05 -0.90
CA PHE A 114 -25.43 -5.27 -1.03
C PHE A 114 -25.05 -5.50 -2.48
N VAL A 115 -23.78 -5.81 -2.72
CA VAL A 115 -23.26 -6.12 -4.05
C VAL A 115 -22.82 -7.58 -4.07
N SER A 116 -23.42 -8.38 -4.95
CA SER A 116 -23.11 -9.79 -5.13
C SER A 116 -22.80 -10.10 -6.60
N SER A 117 -21.94 -11.09 -6.84
CA SER A 117 -21.79 -11.64 -8.19
C SER A 117 -23.06 -12.34 -8.61
N ASP A 118 -23.39 -12.31 -9.90
CA ASP A 118 -24.36 -13.20 -10.51
C ASP A 118 -23.64 -14.41 -11.15
N PRO A 119 -23.46 -15.51 -10.40
CA PRO A 119 -22.80 -16.70 -10.92
C PRO A 119 -23.72 -17.46 -11.88
N SER A 120 -23.11 -18.06 -12.89
CA SER A 120 -23.79 -19.02 -13.77
C SER A 120 -24.37 -20.21 -12.98
N PRO A 121 -25.34 -20.96 -13.52
CA PRO A 121 -25.92 -22.12 -12.84
C PRO A 121 -24.87 -23.15 -12.39
N SER A 122 -23.86 -23.41 -13.22
CA SER A 122 -22.77 -24.35 -12.93
C SER A 122 -21.87 -23.84 -11.79
N GLU A 123 -21.54 -22.55 -11.77
CA GLU A 123 -20.79 -21.92 -10.68
C GLU A 123 -21.58 -21.92 -9.37
N ARG A 124 -22.89 -21.68 -9.43
CA ARG A 124 -23.79 -21.72 -8.27
C ARG A 124 -23.82 -23.12 -7.65
N ILE A 125 -23.86 -24.16 -8.47
CA ILE A 125 -23.76 -25.56 -8.01
C ILE A 125 -22.41 -25.80 -7.33
N ARG A 126 -21.30 -25.37 -7.96
CA ARG A 126 -19.95 -25.49 -7.38
C ARG A 126 -19.84 -24.76 -6.04
N GLN A 127 -20.35 -23.53 -5.94
CA GLN A 127 -20.34 -22.76 -4.69
C GLN A 127 -21.15 -23.44 -3.59
N LYS A 128 -22.35 -23.95 -3.90
CA LYS A 128 -23.16 -24.71 -2.94
C LYS A 128 -22.41 -25.93 -2.42
N ALA A 129 -21.78 -26.70 -3.31
CA ALA A 129 -20.97 -27.84 -2.92
C ALA A 129 -19.85 -27.43 -1.95
N VAL A 130 -19.11 -26.36 -2.27
CA VAL A 130 -18.02 -25.85 -1.41
C VAL A 130 -18.49 -25.42 -0.03
N VAL A 131 -19.59 -24.68 0.03
CA VAL A 131 -20.16 -24.22 1.30
C VAL A 131 -20.60 -25.42 2.15
N GLN A 132 -21.22 -26.42 1.53
CA GLN A 132 -21.60 -27.66 2.20
C GLN A 132 -20.37 -28.40 2.75
N GLN A 133 -19.31 -28.50 1.95
CA GLN A 133 -18.07 -29.18 2.34
C GLN A 133 -17.39 -28.52 3.55
N LEU A 134 -17.32 -27.19 3.56
CA LEU A 134 -16.75 -26.45 4.69
C LEU A 134 -17.61 -26.56 5.94
N ARG A 135 -18.93 -26.73 5.78
CA ARG A 135 -19.84 -27.00 6.90
C ARG A 135 -19.54 -28.35 7.54
N VAL A 136 -19.34 -29.39 6.73
CA VAL A 136 -18.96 -30.73 7.22
C VAL A 136 -17.60 -30.69 7.92
N ALA A 137 -16.60 -30.02 7.34
CA ALA A 137 -15.29 -29.87 7.97
C ALA A 137 -15.39 -29.19 9.35
N LYS A 138 -16.15 -28.10 9.44
CA LYS A 138 -16.41 -27.42 10.73
C LYS A 138 -17.13 -28.29 11.74
N GLN A 139 -18.09 -29.11 11.31
CA GLN A 139 -18.79 -30.05 12.17
C GLN A 139 -17.86 -31.14 12.71
N GLY A 140 -16.87 -31.56 11.91
CA GLY A 140 -15.80 -32.46 12.33
C GLY A 140 -14.70 -31.80 13.17
N GLY A 141 -14.89 -30.56 13.63
CA GLY A 141 -13.93 -29.83 14.48
C GLY A 141 -12.74 -29.21 13.73
N LYS A 142 -12.74 -29.24 12.39
CA LYS A 142 -11.66 -28.69 11.56
C LYS A 142 -11.79 -27.17 11.39
N ASP A 143 -10.67 -26.44 11.37
CA ASP A 143 -10.69 -25.00 11.07
C ASP A 143 -10.81 -24.80 9.56
N ALA A 144 -12.00 -24.42 9.10
CA ALA A 144 -12.31 -24.29 7.68
C ALA A 144 -12.79 -22.88 7.30
N LYS A 145 -12.15 -22.24 6.30
CA LYS A 145 -12.42 -20.85 5.88
C LYS A 145 -12.42 -20.70 4.35
N ILE A 146 -13.32 -19.85 3.84
CA ILE A 146 -13.31 -19.39 2.43
C ILE A 146 -12.51 -18.10 2.34
N ARG A 147 -11.39 -18.13 1.62
CA ARG A 147 -10.59 -16.95 1.23
C ARG A 147 -10.42 -16.98 -0.31
N ARG A 148 -9.35 -16.37 -0.84
CA ARG A 148 -8.94 -16.55 -2.26
C ARG A 148 -8.73 -18.03 -2.61
N THR A 149 -8.20 -18.79 -1.66
CA THR A 149 -8.12 -20.26 -1.66
C THR A 149 -9.00 -20.82 -0.54
N ARG A 150 -9.38 -22.08 -0.65
CA ARG A 150 -10.18 -22.77 0.37
C ARG A 150 -9.22 -23.37 1.39
N ILE A 151 -9.39 -23.04 2.66
CA ILE A 151 -8.46 -23.49 3.72
C ILE A 151 -9.19 -24.45 4.64
N ILE A 152 -8.61 -25.63 4.87
CA ILE A 152 -9.06 -26.63 5.85
C ILE A 152 -7.82 -27.08 6.64
N ASP A 153 -7.84 -26.92 7.96
CA ASP A 153 -6.73 -27.25 8.88
C ASP A 153 -5.37 -26.67 8.43
N GLY A 154 -5.40 -25.41 7.99
CA GLY A 154 -4.20 -24.70 7.53
C GLY A 154 -3.71 -25.07 6.13
N LYS A 155 -4.27 -26.10 5.48
CA LYS A 155 -3.94 -26.47 4.09
C LYS A 155 -4.82 -25.71 3.11
N SER A 156 -4.19 -25.16 2.07
CA SER A 156 -4.88 -24.49 0.97
C SER A 156 -5.21 -25.46 -0.14
N TYR A 157 -6.45 -25.45 -0.59
CA TYR A 157 -6.96 -26.28 -1.67
C TYR A 157 -7.47 -25.40 -2.82
N THR A 158 -7.14 -25.79 -4.04
CA THR A 158 -7.80 -25.28 -5.25
C THR A 158 -9.19 -25.90 -5.42
N GLY A 159 -9.93 -25.42 -6.43
CA GLY A 159 -11.26 -25.91 -6.78
C GLY A 159 -11.31 -27.43 -6.94
N GLU A 160 -10.38 -27.95 -7.73
CA GLU A 160 -10.24 -29.37 -8.11
C GLU A 160 -9.68 -30.21 -6.95
N GLN A 161 -8.69 -29.68 -6.22
CA GLN A 161 -8.08 -30.38 -5.08
C GLN A 161 -9.07 -30.62 -3.94
N MET A 162 -10.04 -29.72 -3.75
CA MET A 162 -11.12 -29.92 -2.79
C MET A 162 -11.99 -31.13 -3.14
N GLU A 163 -12.32 -31.33 -4.43
CA GLU A 163 -13.14 -32.47 -4.85
C GLU A 163 -12.43 -33.80 -4.59
N VAL A 164 -11.11 -33.85 -4.80
CA VAL A 164 -10.28 -35.04 -4.54
C VAL A 164 -10.16 -35.34 -3.05
N PHE A 165 -9.80 -34.35 -2.23
CA PHE A 165 -9.65 -34.50 -0.77
C PHE A 165 -10.89 -35.13 -0.11
N LEU A 166 -12.07 -34.81 -0.62
CA LEU A 166 -13.33 -35.28 -0.05
C LEU A 166 -13.71 -36.69 -0.46
N ARG A 167 -13.37 -37.11 -1.69
CA ARG A 167 -13.53 -38.53 -2.05
C ARG A 167 -12.71 -39.40 -1.12
N GLU A 168 -11.51 -38.94 -0.75
CA GLU A 168 -10.63 -39.64 0.18
C GLU A 168 -11.17 -39.64 1.62
N GLU A 169 -11.73 -38.54 2.11
CA GLU A 169 -12.34 -38.50 3.47
C GLU A 169 -13.62 -39.34 3.57
N GLN A 170 -14.46 -39.36 2.53
CA GLN A 170 -15.66 -40.21 2.51
C GLN A 170 -15.33 -41.70 2.45
N GLN A 171 -14.13 -42.08 1.99
CA GLN A 171 -13.66 -43.46 2.02
C GLN A 171 -13.01 -43.85 3.36
N ARG A 172 -12.64 -42.86 4.19
CA ARG A 172 -12.01 -43.10 5.50
C ARG A 172 -13.02 -43.18 6.66
N ASN A 173 -14.23 -42.68 6.46
CA ASN A 173 -15.36 -42.79 7.37
C ASN A 173 -16.29 -43.91 6.91
#